data_AF-A0A1M6CXJ3-F1
#
_entry.id   AF-A0A1M6CXJ3-F1
#
_cell.length_a   1.000
_cell.length_b   1.000
_cell.length_c   1.000
_cell.angle_alpha   90.00
_cell.angle_beta   90.00
_cell.angle_gamma   90.00
#
_symmetry.space_group_name_H-M   'P 1'
#
loop_
_entity.id
_entity.type
_entity.pdbx_description
1 polymer ?
#
loop_
_entity_poly.entity_id
_entity_poly.type
_entity_poly.pdbx_seq_one_letter_code
_entity_poly.pdbx_strand_id
1 'polypeptide(L)'
;MSDIRKYLQGPDKVRLSHEQWASLNEVILDISASTSADDLMKIAAEVLPGVLKADWAAWNEHDQDIQLQKVYLSPGYQESVGGFQDLINHHMETHPVVQGMGLIGKEGIFRHVWNLTDFTPEADLHKVAIWAEAYRHMGAQHQLSAQFCTDGQNGVILTVNSAKAFSEEQRMMVRVLREHFELACRKLGIMQPMRAVDGSLPSLTMREREVLLYVLDGKTNPEISIIMGISSRTVEKHVARLLGEFQVENRLALMAMLLRNGR
;
A
#
# COMPACT_ATOMS: atom_id res chain seq x y z
N MET A 1 16.67 0.85 14.23
CA MET A 1 16.30 1.62 13.03
C MET A 1 16.77 0.84 11.82
N SER A 2 15.89 -0.03 11.30
CA SER A 2 16.10 -0.80 10.08
C SER A 2 16.36 0.16 8.91
N ASP A 3 17.32 -0.17 8.05
CA ASP A 3 17.85 0.71 7.00
C ASP A 3 16.80 0.94 5.90
N ILE A 4 15.95 1.95 6.08
CA ILE A 4 14.87 2.34 5.15
C ILE A 4 15.42 2.62 3.73
N ARG A 5 16.72 2.90 3.60
CA ARG A 5 17.39 3.18 2.31
C ARG A 5 17.30 2.04 1.30
N LYS A 6 17.14 0.78 1.72
CA LYS A 6 16.93 -0.33 0.78
C LYS A 6 15.57 -0.24 0.07
N TYR A 7 14.58 0.43 0.67
CA TYR A 7 13.27 0.70 0.06
C TYR A 7 13.29 1.88 -0.92
N LEU A 8 14.36 2.70 -0.93
CA LEU A 8 14.56 3.81 -1.86
C LEU A 8 15.21 3.41 -3.18
N GLN A 9 16.03 2.35 -3.20
CA GLN A 9 16.70 1.90 -4.43
C GLN A 9 15.67 1.28 -5.36
N GLY A 10 15.45 1.83 -6.57
CA GLY A 10 14.52 1.28 -7.57
C GLY A 10 14.65 -0.24 -7.67
N PRO A 11 13.57 -1.01 -7.94
CA PRO A 11 13.66 -2.46 -7.92
C PRO A 11 14.86 -2.89 -8.76
N ASP A 12 15.65 -3.83 -8.23
CA ASP A 12 16.58 -4.60 -9.05
C ASP A 12 15.84 -5.05 -10.32
N LYS A 13 16.55 -5.26 -11.43
CA LYS A 13 15.94 -5.68 -12.70
C LYS A 13 15.35 -7.09 -12.59
N VAL A 14 14.27 -7.24 -11.84
CA VAL A 14 13.46 -8.46 -11.70
C VAL A 14 12.75 -8.65 -13.02
N ARG A 15 12.93 -9.81 -13.63
CA ARG A 15 12.34 -10.16 -14.92
C ARG A 15 11.48 -11.40 -14.74
N LEU A 16 10.18 -11.23 -14.94
CA LEU A 16 9.25 -12.36 -14.93
C LEU A 16 9.50 -13.27 -16.14
N SER A 17 9.32 -14.57 -15.94
CA SER A 17 9.36 -15.56 -17.01
C SER A 17 8.18 -15.39 -17.97
N HIS A 18 8.25 -16.04 -19.13
CA HIS A 18 7.13 -16.02 -20.08
C HIS A 18 5.87 -16.67 -19.51
N GLU A 19 6.02 -17.76 -18.74
CA GLU A 19 4.94 -18.44 -18.04
C GLU A 19 4.28 -17.52 -17.00
N GLN A 20 5.09 -16.83 -16.17
CA GLN A 20 4.58 -15.89 -15.17
C GLN A 20 3.83 -14.72 -15.82
N TRP A 21 4.32 -14.19 -16.95
CA TRP A 21 3.63 -13.16 -17.71
C TRP A 21 2.32 -13.66 -18.31
N ALA A 22 2.28 -14.89 -18.83
CA ALA A 22 1.06 -15.48 -19.37
C ALA A 22 -0.02 -15.62 -18.29
N SER A 23 0.32 -16.19 -17.13
CA SER A 23 -0.60 -16.33 -16.00
C SER A 23 -1.06 -14.97 -15.46
N LEU A 24 -0.17 -13.98 -15.38
CA LEU A 24 -0.56 -12.60 -15.02
C LEU A 24 -1.57 -12.02 -16.01
N ASN A 25 -1.32 -12.19 -17.31
CA ASN A 25 -2.17 -11.61 -18.34
C ASN A 25 -3.59 -12.18 -18.31
N GLU A 26 -3.75 -13.48 -18.05
CA GLU A 26 -5.07 -14.11 -17.87
C GLU A 26 -5.85 -13.42 -16.73
N VAL A 27 -5.23 -13.30 -15.55
CA VAL A 27 -5.85 -12.63 -14.41
C VAL A 27 -6.15 -11.15 -14.70
N ILE A 28 -5.26 -10.44 -15.39
CA ILE A 28 -5.48 -9.03 -15.76
C ILE A 28 -6.70 -8.89 -16.67
N LEU A 29 -6.92 -9.83 -17.59
CA LEU A 29 -8.10 -9.85 -18.44
C LEU A 29 -9.36 -10.08 -17.62
N ASP A 30 -9.35 -11.00 -16.65
CA ASP A 30 -10.49 -11.27 -15.75
C ASP A 30 -10.82 -10.03 -14.88
N ILE A 31 -9.80 -9.37 -14.31
CA ILE A 31 -9.96 -8.12 -13.57
C ILE A 31 -10.57 -7.04 -14.46
N SER A 32 -10.11 -6.92 -15.72
CA SER A 32 -10.58 -5.90 -16.65
C SER A 32 -12.02 -6.16 -17.12
N ALA A 33 -12.40 -7.43 -17.24
CA ALA A 33 -13.73 -7.89 -17.62
C ALA A 33 -14.75 -7.83 -16.46
N SER A 34 -14.28 -7.70 -15.22
CA SER A 34 -15.13 -7.63 -14.03
C SER A 34 -16.17 -6.51 -14.12
N THR A 35 -17.36 -6.80 -13.59
CA THR A 35 -18.55 -5.93 -13.64
C THR A 35 -19.03 -5.48 -12.27
N SER A 36 -18.46 -6.04 -11.20
CA SER A 36 -18.83 -5.75 -9.82
C SER A 36 -17.63 -5.84 -8.88
N ALA A 37 -17.78 -5.31 -7.66
CA ALA A 37 -16.80 -5.49 -6.58
C ALA A 37 -16.63 -6.96 -6.20
N ASP A 38 -17.71 -7.73 -6.23
CA ASP A 38 -17.71 -9.15 -5.88
C ASP A 38 -16.89 -9.98 -6.86
N ASP A 39 -16.87 -9.62 -8.15
CA ASP A 39 -16.00 -10.26 -9.15
C ASP A 39 -14.53 -10.08 -8.79
N LEU A 40 -14.13 -8.83 -8.47
CA LEU A 40 -12.75 -8.50 -8.07
C LEU A 40 -12.35 -9.20 -6.78
N MET A 41 -13.26 -9.21 -5.80
CA MET A 41 -13.09 -9.85 -4.51
C MET A 41 -12.86 -11.37 -4.67
N LYS A 42 -13.62 -12.04 -5.55
CA LYS A 42 -13.43 -13.46 -5.89
C LYS A 42 -12.11 -13.71 -6.60
N ILE A 43 -11.76 -12.91 -7.60
CA ILE A 43 -10.46 -13.04 -8.29
C ILE A 43 -9.32 -12.93 -7.28
N ALA A 44 -9.38 -11.93 -6.39
CA ALA A 44 -8.38 -11.68 -5.37
C ALA A 44 -8.18 -12.86 -4.41
N ALA A 45 -9.26 -13.44 -3.88
CA ALA A 45 -9.17 -14.48 -2.85
C ALA A 45 -9.11 -15.92 -3.39
N GLU A 46 -9.69 -16.18 -4.57
CA GLU A 46 -9.84 -17.55 -5.12
C GLU A 46 -8.86 -17.84 -6.26
N VAL A 47 -8.51 -16.85 -7.09
CA VAL A 47 -7.67 -17.06 -8.28
C VAL A 47 -6.21 -16.71 -8.01
N LEU A 48 -5.94 -15.56 -7.38
CA LEU A 48 -4.57 -15.09 -7.15
C LEU A 48 -3.66 -16.07 -6.40
N PRO A 49 -4.12 -16.81 -5.36
CA PRO A 49 -3.24 -17.74 -4.66
C PRO A 49 -2.63 -18.79 -5.59
N GLY A 50 -3.41 -19.32 -6.54
CA GLY A 50 -2.92 -20.29 -7.53
C GLY A 50 -1.85 -19.70 -8.45
N VAL A 51 -2.08 -18.49 -8.95
CA VAL A 51 -1.15 -17.77 -9.85
C VAL A 51 0.15 -17.43 -9.13
N LEU A 52 0.06 -17.05 -7.86
CA LEU A 52 1.20 -16.71 -7.02
C LEU A 52 1.85 -17.92 -6.35
N LYS A 53 1.29 -19.13 -6.49
CA LYS A 53 1.71 -20.32 -5.71
C LYS A 53 1.75 -20.06 -4.21
N ALA A 54 0.77 -19.30 -3.72
CA ALA A 54 0.55 -18.99 -2.31
C ALA A 54 -0.53 -19.91 -1.72
N ASP A 55 -0.63 -19.94 -0.39
CA ASP A 55 -1.58 -20.84 0.27
C ASP A 55 -3.00 -20.25 0.26
N TRP A 56 -3.12 -18.96 0.54
CA TRP A 56 -4.40 -18.23 0.49
C TRP A 56 -4.20 -16.72 0.35
N ALA A 57 -5.27 -16.02 -0.03
CA ALA A 57 -5.32 -14.58 -0.06
C ALA A 57 -6.65 -14.07 0.49
N ALA A 58 -6.67 -12.81 0.92
CA ALA A 58 -7.85 -12.15 1.42
C ALA A 58 -8.00 -10.76 0.81
N TRP A 59 -9.24 -10.42 0.51
CA TRP A 59 -9.68 -9.05 0.24
C TRP A 59 -10.15 -8.44 1.56
N ASN A 60 -9.48 -7.39 2.02
CA ASN A 60 -9.79 -6.74 3.29
C ASN A 60 -10.18 -5.28 3.04
N GLU A 61 -11.46 -4.96 3.19
CA GLU A 61 -11.93 -3.57 3.24
C GLU A 61 -11.67 -3.03 4.63
N HIS A 62 -11.06 -1.84 4.70
CA HIS A 62 -10.70 -1.19 5.96
C HIS A 62 -11.22 0.25 6.01
N ASP A 63 -11.36 0.76 7.22
CA ASP A 63 -11.65 2.17 7.49
C ASP A 63 -10.38 3.04 7.62
N GLN A 64 -10.55 4.31 8.00
CA GLN A 64 -9.46 5.25 8.23
C GLN A 64 -8.42 4.82 9.26
N ASP A 65 -8.80 3.96 10.21
CA ASP A 65 -7.93 3.46 11.28
C ASP A 65 -7.32 2.09 10.91
N ILE A 66 -7.51 1.66 9.66
CA ILE A 66 -7.08 0.36 9.11
C ILE A 66 -7.75 -0.81 9.84
N GLN A 67 -8.91 -0.58 10.48
CA GLN A 67 -9.72 -1.65 11.05
C GLN A 67 -10.48 -2.36 9.94
N LEU A 68 -10.46 -3.69 9.94
CA LEU A 68 -11.05 -4.49 8.89
C LEU A 68 -12.58 -4.54 9.06
N GLN A 69 -13.28 -3.93 8.12
CA GLN A 69 -14.74 -3.82 8.09
C GLN A 69 -15.38 -5.00 7.35
N LYS A 70 -14.75 -5.44 6.27
CA LYS A 70 -15.19 -6.61 5.50
C LYS A 70 -13.99 -7.41 5.05
N VAL A 71 -13.96 -8.68 5.41
CA VAL A 71 -12.91 -9.63 5.01
C VAL A 71 -13.56 -10.71 4.16
N TYR A 72 -12.98 -10.94 2.99
CA TYR A 72 -13.37 -12.05 2.12
C TYR A 72 -12.18 -12.95 1.82
N LEU A 73 -12.44 -14.25 2.00
CA LEU A 73 -11.53 -15.36 1.78
C LEU A 73 -12.23 -16.37 0.87
N SER A 74 -11.46 -17.25 0.22
CA SER A 74 -12.06 -18.39 -0.47
C SER A 74 -12.79 -19.29 0.54
N PRO A 75 -13.91 -19.95 0.16
CA PRO A 75 -14.73 -20.73 1.09
C PRO A 75 -13.96 -21.77 1.90
N GLY A 76 -12.93 -22.40 1.32
CA GLY A 76 -12.09 -23.40 1.99
C GLY A 76 -11.23 -22.84 3.14
N TYR A 77 -10.99 -21.53 3.16
CA TYR A 77 -10.26 -20.86 4.24
C TYR A 77 -11.17 -20.06 5.17
N GLN A 78 -12.42 -19.76 4.78
CA GLN A 78 -13.34 -18.99 5.60
C GLN A 78 -13.56 -19.60 7.00
N GLU A 79 -13.68 -20.93 7.08
CA GLU A 79 -13.90 -21.63 8.37
C GLU A 79 -12.64 -21.67 9.25
N SER A 80 -11.44 -21.77 8.66
CA SER A 80 -10.19 -21.92 9.40
C SER A 80 -9.52 -20.59 9.76
N VAL A 81 -9.81 -19.53 9.00
CA VAL A 81 -9.15 -18.22 9.08
C VAL A 81 -10.14 -17.15 9.56
N GLY A 82 -11.42 -17.23 9.19
CA GLY A 82 -12.42 -16.18 9.46
C GLY A 82 -12.67 -15.92 10.95
N GLY A 83 -12.50 -16.93 11.81
CA GLY A 83 -12.68 -16.79 13.26
C GLY A 83 -11.64 -15.90 13.96
N PHE A 84 -10.59 -15.46 13.27
CA PHE A 84 -9.53 -14.62 13.83
C PHE A 84 -9.71 -13.12 13.57
N GLN A 85 -10.78 -12.69 12.88
CA GLN A 85 -10.96 -11.29 12.49
C GLN A 85 -10.92 -10.33 13.69
N ASP A 86 -11.63 -10.63 14.77
CA ASP A 86 -11.67 -9.77 15.97
C ASP A 86 -10.29 -9.67 16.64
N LEU A 87 -9.54 -10.77 16.71
CA LEU A 87 -8.18 -10.78 17.22
C LEU A 87 -7.23 -9.97 16.32
N ILE A 88 -7.37 -10.09 15.00
CA ILE A 88 -6.57 -9.31 14.06
C ILE A 88 -6.84 -7.82 14.25
N ASN A 89 -8.12 -7.40 14.26
CA ASN A 89 -8.54 -6.02 14.50
C ASN A 89 -8.02 -5.46 15.82
N HIS A 90 -8.07 -6.25 16.90
CA HIS A 90 -7.51 -5.88 18.20
C HIS A 90 -6.02 -5.54 18.16
N HIS A 91 -5.26 -6.20 17.27
CA HIS A 91 -3.81 -6.01 17.16
C HIS A 91 -3.37 -5.05 16.04
N MET A 92 -4.30 -4.46 15.26
CA MET A 92 -3.97 -3.65 14.08
C MET A 92 -3.07 -2.45 14.39
N GLU A 93 -3.24 -1.78 15.53
CA GLU A 93 -2.37 -0.66 15.94
C GLU A 93 -0.90 -1.07 16.10
N THR A 94 -0.65 -2.33 16.45
CA THR A 94 0.68 -2.91 16.63
C THR A 94 1.13 -3.77 15.44
N HIS A 95 0.31 -3.86 14.40
CA HIS A 95 0.60 -4.66 13.23
C HIS A 95 1.85 -4.11 12.52
N PRO A 96 2.88 -4.94 12.20
CA PRO A 96 4.16 -4.47 11.64
C PRO A 96 4.01 -3.61 10.37
N VAL A 97 3.16 -4.04 9.43
CA VAL A 97 2.86 -3.25 8.22
C VAL A 97 2.10 -1.96 8.52
N VAL A 98 1.13 -1.94 9.45
CA VAL A 98 0.37 -0.73 9.78
C VAL A 98 1.26 0.30 10.47
N GLN A 99 2.07 -0.14 11.45
CA GLN A 99 3.08 0.72 12.06
C GLN A 99 4.10 1.22 11.01
N GLY A 100 4.52 0.32 10.12
CA GLY A 100 5.36 0.65 8.98
C GLY A 100 4.76 1.71 8.07
N MET A 101 3.48 1.59 7.71
CA MET A 101 2.74 2.59 6.93
C MET A 101 2.69 3.94 7.64
N GLY A 102 2.44 3.97 8.95
CA GLY A 102 2.46 5.20 9.76
C GLY A 102 3.85 5.87 9.82
N LEU A 103 4.93 5.09 9.76
CA LEU A 103 6.31 5.58 9.66
C LEU A 103 6.64 6.07 8.23
N ILE A 104 6.18 5.34 7.20
CA ILE A 104 6.36 5.71 5.79
C ILE A 104 5.53 6.95 5.41
N GLY A 105 4.39 7.18 6.06
CA GLY A 105 3.62 8.42 5.93
C GLY A 105 4.38 9.68 6.36
N LYS A 106 5.51 9.53 7.08
CA LYS A 106 6.46 10.60 7.43
C LYS A 106 7.72 10.66 6.55
N GLU A 107 7.96 9.68 5.67
CA GLU A 107 9.17 9.65 4.81
C GLU A 107 8.88 9.40 3.32
N GLY A 108 7.62 9.30 2.91
CA GLY A 108 7.21 9.56 1.53
C GLY A 108 7.64 8.55 0.46
N ILE A 109 7.70 7.25 0.76
CA ILE A 109 8.07 6.23 -0.23
C ILE A 109 6.90 5.28 -0.51
N PHE A 110 6.19 5.57 -1.60
CA PHE A 110 5.18 4.68 -2.16
C PHE A 110 5.84 3.52 -2.91
N ARG A 111 5.88 2.33 -2.28
CA ARG A 111 6.00 1.05 -2.96
C ARG A 111 4.94 0.11 -2.42
N HIS A 112 3.82 0.04 -3.13
CA HIS A 112 2.52 -0.46 -2.71
C HIS A 112 2.39 -1.98 -2.49
N VAL A 113 3.51 -2.67 -2.21
CA VAL A 113 3.51 -4.07 -1.79
C VAL A 113 4.56 -4.27 -0.70
N TRP A 114 4.09 -4.59 0.50
CA TRP A 114 4.88 -4.75 1.71
C TRP A 114 4.91 -6.20 2.16
N ASN A 115 6.01 -6.62 2.78
CA ASN A 115 6.10 -7.84 3.55
C ASN A 115 6.09 -7.51 5.05
N LEU A 116 5.62 -8.41 5.90
CA LEU A 116 5.81 -8.30 7.35
C LEU A 116 7.29 -8.10 7.73
N THR A 117 8.19 -8.82 7.05
CA THR A 117 9.63 -8.73 7.28
C THR A 117 10.26 -7.42 6.84
N ASP A 118 9.51 -6.57 6.13
CA ASP A 118 10.01 -5.26 5.75
C ASP A 118 10.17 -4.33 6.97
N PHE A 119 9.33 -4.52 7.97
CA PHE A 119 9.27 -3.67 9.17
C PHE A 119 9.78 -4.36 10.42
N THR A 120 9.57 -5.67 10.54
CA THR A 120 10.00 -6.47 11.69
C THR A 120 10.86 -7.64 11.21
N PRO A 121 12.13 -7.74 11.60
CA PRO A 121 12.98 -8.88 11.21
C PRO A 121 12.32 -10.22 11.53
N GLU A 122 12.57 -11.23 10.70
CA GLU A 122 11.97 -12.57 10.86
C GLU A 122 12.23 -13.18 12.24
N ALA A 123 13.43 -12.96 12.79
CA ALA A 123 13.81 -13.38 14.13
C ALA A 123 13.00 -12.72 15.27
N ASP A 124 12.25 -11.65 14.98
CA ASP A 124 11.41 -10.94 15.95
C ASP A 124 9.91 -11.03 15.63
N LEU A 125 9.52 -11.47 14.42
CA LEU A 125 8.11 -11.61 14.03
C LEU A 125 7.32 -12.49 15.00
N HIS A 126 7.93 -13.56 15.51
CA HIS A 126 7.27 -14.48 16.43
C HIS A 126 6.94 -13.87 17.80
N LYS A 127 7.51 -12.70 18.12
CA LYS A 127 7.28 -11.97 19.37
C LYS A 127 6.15 -10.94 19.24
N VAL A 128 5.68 -10.68 18.03
CA VAL A 128 4.58 -9.75 17.76
C VAL A 128 3.25 -10.39 18.18
N ALA A 129 2.39 -9.65 18.87
CA ALA A 129 1.14 -10.17 19.43
C ALA A 129 0.21 -10.78 18.36
N ILE A 130 0.01 -10.07 17.22
CA ILE A 130 -0.81 -10.58 16.11
C ILE A 130 -0.29 -11.90 15.55
N TRP A 131 1.03 -12.12 15.59
CA TRP A 131 1.62 -13.38 15.16
C TRP A 131 1.29 -14.51 16.13
N ALA A 132 1.52 -14.26 17.42
CA ALA A 132 1.34 -15.25 18.48
C ALA A 132 -0.12 -15.68 18.62
N GLU A 133 -1.06 -14.76 18.43
CA GLU A 133 -2.48 -14.99 18.70
C GLU A 133 -3.30 -15.36 17.45
N ALA A 134 -2.88 -14.92 16.26
CA ALA A 134 -3.60 -15.19 15.02
C ALA A 134 -2.72 -15.88 13.96
N TYR A 135 -1.71 -15.21 13.40
CA TYR A 135 -1.08 -15.65 12.15
C TYR A 135 -0.44 -17.04 12.21
N ARG A 136 0.17 -17.41 13.34
CA ARG A 136 0.76 -18.76 13.50
C ARG A 136 -0.29 -19.88 13.41
N HIS A 137 -1.53 -19.61 13.82
CA HIS A 137 -2.63 -20.58 13.82
C HIS A 137 -3.28 -20.70 12.43
N MET A 138 -3.10 -19.68 11.59
CA MET A 138 -3.72 -19.54 10.27
C MET A 138 -2.76 -19.92 9.13
N GLY A 139 -1.53 -20.34 9.45
CA GLY A 139 -0.49 -20.65 8.46
C GLY A 139 0.05 -19.42 7.70
N ALA A 140 -0.20 -18.21 8.19
CA ALA A 140 0.25 -16.96 7.58
C ALA A 140 1.71 -16.63 7.95
N GLN A 141 2.65 -17.51 7.57
CA GLN A 141 4.05 -17.34 7.99
C GLN A 141 4.76 -16.18 7.26
N HIS A 142 4.45 -16.02 5.99
CA HIS A 142 4.88 -14.91 5.18
C HIS A 142 3.64 -14.28 4.57
N GLN A 143 3.61 -12.96 4.58
CA GLN A 143 2.50 -12.18 4.05
C GLN A 143 3.02 -11.09 3.15
N LEU A 144 2.44 -10.97 1.95
CA LEU A 144 2.52 -9.79 1.12
C LEU A 144 1.21 -9.02 1.24
N SER A 145 1.31 -7.71 1.42
CA SER A 145 0.15 -6.83 1.57
C SER A 145 0.23 -5.69 0.56
N ALA A 146 -0.87 -5.41 -0.12
CA ALA A 146 -0.96 -4.36 -1.13
C ALA A 146 -2.26 -3.57 -0.98
N GLN A 147 -2.15 -2.25 -0.89
CA GLN A 147 -3.32 -1.37 -0.73
C GLN A 147 -3.73 -0.70 -2.05
N PHE A 148 -5.03 -0.67 -2.33
CA PHE A 148 -5.64 -0.11 -3.54
C PHE A 148 -7.14 0.18 -3.29
N CYS A 149 -7.83 0.76 -4.28
CA CYS A 149 -9.23 1.19 -4.17
C CYS A 149 -9.47 2.09 -2.96
N THR A 150 -8.66 3.15 -2.79
CA THR A 150 -8.76 4.02 -1.62
C THR A 150 -9.57 5.28 -1.92
N ASP A 151 -10.42 5.70 -0.99
CA ASP A 151 -11.10 6.99 -1.07
C ASP A 151 -10.37 8.14 -0.34
N GLY A 152 -9.23 7.82 0.30
CA GLY A 152 -8.43 8.72 1.13
C GLY A 152 -8.56 8.43 2.62
N GLN A 153 -9.65 7.78 3.04
CA GLN A 153 -9.89 7.32 4.40
C GLN A 153 -9.98 5.79 4.42
N ASN A 154 -10.88 5.25 3.61
CA ASN A 154 -11.13 3.83 3.49
C ASN A 154 -10.36 3.25 2.29
N GLY A 155 -10.23 1.93 2.28
CA GLY A 155 -9.60 1.25 1.15
C GLY A 155 -9.66 -0.27 1.23
N VAL A 156 -8.97 -0.89 0.28
CA VAL A 156 -8.80 -2.34 0.22
C VAL A 156 -7.33 -2.68 0.44
N ILE A 157 -7.07 -3.65 1.31
CA ILE A 157 -5.78 -4.32 1.44
C ILE A 157 -5.95 -5.76 0.94
N LEU A 158 -5.26 -6.10 -0.15
CA LEU A 158 -5.01 -7.48 -0.54
C LEU A 158 -3.90 -8.02 0.36
N THR A 159 -4.17 -9.11 1.07
CA THR A 159 -3.14 -9.88 1.77
C THR A 159 -2.99 -11.23 1.10
N VAL A 160 -1.77 -11.62 0.73
CA VAL A 160 -1.43 -12.93 0.20
C VAL A 160 -0.52 -13.63 1.21
N ASN A 161 -0.92 -14.80 1.67
CA ASN A 161 -0.29 -15.52 2.77
C ASN A 161 0.29 -16.85 2.28
N SER A 162 1.46 -17.19 2.79
CA SER A 162 2.05 -18.50 2.56
C SER A 162 2.94 -18.96 3.72
N ALA A 163 3.07 -20.27 3.87
CA ALA A 163 4.07 -20.91 4.71
C ALA A 163 5.52 -20.70 4.19
N LYS A 164 5.70 -20.31 2.91
CA LYS A 164 7.01 -20.06 2.31
C LYS A 164 7.23 -18.58 2.02
N ALA A 165 8.48 -18.14 2.10
CA ALA A 165 8.85 -16.77 1.75
C ALA A 165 8.55 -16.48 0.28
N PHE A 166 8.06 -15.27 0.02
CA PHE A 166 7.80 -14.81 -1.34
C PHE A 166 9.07 -14.35 -2.04
N SER A 167 9.22 -14.71 -3.30
CA SER A 167 10.29 -14.24 -4.18
C SER A 167 10.03 -12.81 -4.66
N GLU A 168 11.07 -12.15 -5.17
CA GLU A 168 10.94 -10.81 -5.74
C GLU A 168 10.09 -10.81 -7.02
N GLU A 169 10.04 -11.92 -7.76
CA GLU A 169 9.11 -12.11 -8.88
C GLU A 169 7.66 -12.13 -8.40
N GLN A 170 7.33 -12.88 -7.35
CA GLN A 170 5.98 -12.89 -6.78
C GLN A 170 5.59 -11.49 -6.25
N ARG A 171 6.51 -10.80 -5.59
CA ARG A 171 6.31 -9.41 -5.17
C ARG A 171 6.04 -8.48 -6.37
N MET A 172 6.78 -8.65 -7.47
CA MET A 172 6.57 -7.90 -8.72
C MET A 172 5.21 -8.24 -9.37
N MET A 173 4.80 -9.50 -9.38
CA MET A 173 3.48 -9.92 -9.87
C MET A 173 2.35 -9.23 -9.10
N VAL A 174 2.42 -9.20 -7.77
CA VAL A 174 1.44 -8.48 -6.93
C VAL A 174 1.45 -6.98 -7.23
N ARG A 175 2.63 -6.37 -7.44
CA ARG A 175 2.72 -4.94 -7.83
C ARG A 175 1.99 -4.66 -9.13
N VAL A 176 2.18 -5.50 -10.16
CA VAL A 176 1.49 -5.35 -11.44
C VAL A 176 -0.02 -5.50 -11.25
N LEU A 177 -0.47 -6.58 -10.60
CA LEU A 177 -1.90 -6.86 -10.38
C LEU A 177 -2.59 -5.74 -9.61
N ARG A 178 -1.94 -5.19 -8.58
CA ARG A 178 -2.45 -4.08 -7.78
C ARG A 178 -2.84 -2.88 -8.63
N GLU A 179 -2.06 -2.52 -9.65
CA GLU A 179 -2.40 -1.42 -10.57
C GLU A 179 -3.67 -1.72 -11.40
N HIS A 180 -3.88 -2.98 -11.77
CA HIS A 180 -5.06 -3.40 -12.52
C HIS A 180 -6.31 -3.45 -11.64
N PHE A 181 -6.20 -3.91 -10.38
CA PHE A 181 -7.30 -3.81 -9.42
C PHE A 181 -7.69 -2.36 -9.15
N GLU A 182 -6.71 -1.47 -8.95
CA GLU A 182 -6.94 -0.04 -8.77
C GLU A 182 -7.71 0.55 -9.97
N LEU A 183 -7.31 0.20 -11.20
CA LEU A 183 -8.00 0.64 -12.40
C LEU A 183 -9.44 0.10 -12.49
N ALA A 184 -9.64 -1.19 -12.17
CA ALA A 184 -10.96 -1.81 -12.18
C ALA A 184 -11.89 -1.19 -11.13
N CYS A 185 -11.41 -0.93 -9.90
CA CYS A 185 -12.18 -0.22 -8.89
C CYS A 185 -12.62 1.16 -9.35
N ARG A 186 -11.72 1.94 -9.96
CA ARG A 186 -12.08 3.25 -10.52
C ARG A 186 -13.16 3.14 -11.59
N LYS A 187 -13.02 2.18 -12.52
CA LYS A 187 -14.02 1.89 -13.57
C LYS A 187 -15.38 1.53 -12.98
N LEU A 188 -15.40 0.75 -11.90
CA LEU A 188 -16.61 0.24 -11.26
C LEU A 188 -17.21 1.18 -10.19
N GLY A 189 -16.53 2.29 -9.87
CA GLY A 189 -17.02 3.23 -8.86
C GLY A 189 -16.80 2.78 -7.41
N ILE A 190 -15.93 1.80 -7.18
CA ILE A 190 -15.65 1.24 -5.85
C ILE A 190 -14.69 2.16 -5.12
N MET A 191 -15.06 2.59 -3.90
CA MET A 191 -14.24 3.41 -3.00
C MET A 191 -13.53 4.53 -3.76
N GLN A 192 -14.30 5.28 -4.56
CA GLN A 192 -13.75 6.40 -5.29
C GLN A 192 -13.29 7.47 -4.30
N PRO A 193 -12.12 8.09 -4.51
CA PRO A 193 -11.75 9.28 -3.76
C PRO A 193 -12.93 10.24 -3.81
N MET A 194 -13.39 10.67 -2.63
CA MET A 194 -14.42 11.69 -2.52
C MET A 194 -14.09 12.77 -3.54
N ARG A 195 -15.02 13.06 -4.46
CA ARG A 195 -14.92 14.25 -5.29
C ARG A 195 -14.68 15.38 -4.30
N ALA A 196 -13.50 15.98 -4.38
CA ALA A 196 -13.05 16.99 -3.46
C ALA A 196 -14.16 18.00 -3.25
N VAL A 197 -14.71 18.05 -2.04
CA VAL A 197 -15.44 19.22 -1.58
C VAL A 197 -14.34 20.26 -1.36
N ASP A 198 -14.07 21.07 -2.39
CA ASP A 198 -13.20 22.26 -2.41
C ASP A 198 -11.96 22.25 -1.47
N GLY A 199 -11.22 21.12 -1.45
CA GLY A 199 -10.08 20.97 -0.54
C GLY A 199 -9.11 19.82 -0.83
N SER A 200 -9.19 19.13 -1.98
CA SER A 200 -8.18 18.12 -2.32
C SER A 200 -6.85 18.76 -2.68
N LEU A 201 -5.75 18.14 -2.24
CA LEU A 201 -4.43 18.43 -2.77
C LEU A 201 -4.48 18.41 -4.32
N PRO A 202 -3.96 19.43 -5.01
CA PRO A 202 -3.87 19.50 -6.47
C PRO A 202 -3.20 18.25 -7.06
N SER A 203 -3.39 18.00 -8.36
CA SER A 203 -2.73 16.90 -9.06
C SER A 203 -1.23 17.16 -9.20
N LEU A 204 -0.47 16.85 -8.16
CA LEU A 204 0.98 16.97 -8.12
C LEU A 204 1.66 15.85 -8.92
N THR A 205 2.71 16.21 -9.66
CA THR A 205 3.63 15.22 -10.26
C THR A 205 4.38 14.45 -9.18
N MET A 206 4.94 13.28 -9.52
CA MET A 206 5.73 12.46 -8.59
C MET A 206 6.83 13.26 -7.88
N ARG A 207 7.54 14.12 -8.61
CA ARG A 207 8.60 14.97 -8.04
C ARG A 207 8.07 16.07 -7.13
N GLU A 208 6.93 16.64 -7.44
CA GLU A 208 6.29 17.63 -6.56
C GLU A 208 5.77 17.01 -5.28
N ARG A 209 5.26 15.76 -5.33
CA ARG A 209 4.88 15.01 -4.12
C ARG A 209 6.07 14.72 -3.23
N GLU A 210 7.19 14.26 -3.78
CA GLU A 210 8.43 14.04 -3.04
C GLU A 210 8.91 15.34 -2.35
N VAL A 211 8.91 16.46 -3.07
CA VAL A 211 9.28 17.77 -2.50
C VAL A 211 8.29 18.20 -1.42
N LEU A 212 6.98 18.00 -1.62
CA LEU A 212 5.96 18.36 -0.64
C LEU A 212 6.15 17.62 0.69
N LEU A 213 6.50 16.34 0.64
CA LEU A 213 6.73 15.51 1.83
C LEU A 213 7.90 16.05 2.66
N TYR A 214 9.06 16.30 2.03
CA TYR A 214 10.18 16.91 2.74
C TYR A 214 9.89 18.33 3.22
N VAL A 215 8.99 19.05 2.52
CA VAL A 215 8.51 20.34 2.99
C VAL A 215 7.73 20.20 4.30
N LEU A 216 6.82 19.23 4.39
CA LEU A 216 6.03 18.90 5.59
C LEU A 216 6.90 18.42 6.75
N ASP A 217 8.02 17.73 6.45
CA ASP A 217 9.03 17.33 7.44
C ASP A 217 9.94 18.48 7.91
N GLY A 218 9.70 19.70 7.42
CA GLY A 218 10.47 20.89 7.81
C GLY A 218 11.84 21.04 7.16
N LYS A 219 12.18 20.25 6.12
CA LYS A 219 13.48 20.29 5.44
C LYS A 219 13.66 21.53 4.57
N THR A 220 14.75 22.25 4.72
CA THR A 220 15.09 23.42 3.88
C THR A 220 15.40 23.04 2.43
N ASN A 221 15.29 23.99 1.49
CA ASN A 221 15.57 23.72 0.07
C ASN A 221 16.98 23.14 -0.16
N PRO A 222 18.06 23.59 0.53
CA PRO A 222 19.37 22.95 0.45
C PRO A 222 19.36 21.49 0.94
N GLU A 223 18.68 21.19 2.06
CA GLU A 223 18.58 19.81 2.55
C GLU A 223 17.84 18.91 1.55
N ILE A 224 16.70 19.38 1.03
CA ILE A 224 15.94 18.68 -0.01
C ILE A 224 16.79 18.46 -1.26
N SER A 225 17.60 19.44 -1.64
CA SER A 225 18.48 19.37 -2.81
C SER A 225 19.50 18.23 -2.67
N ILE A 226 20.08 18.08 -1.47
CA ILE A 226 21.02 17.02 -1.14
C ILE A 226 20.30 15.66 -1.13
N ILE A 227 19.13 15.57 -0.50
CA ILE A 227 18.35 14.33 -0.40
C ILE A 227 17.92 13.83 -1.77
N MET A 228 17.46 14.72 -2.65
CA MET A 228 16.91 14.38 -3.96
C MET A 228 17.95 14.33 -5.09
N GLY A 229 19.20 14.75 -4.83
CA GLY A 229 20.25 14.81 -5.84
C GLY A 229 19.98 15.81 -6.97
N ILE A 230 19.27 16.91 -6.67
CA ILE A 230 18.94 17.98 -7.63
C ILE A 230 19.44 19.33 -7.11
N SER A 231 19.50 20.36 -7.95
CA SER A 231 19.93 21.69 -7.49
C SER A 231 18.90 22.34 -6.56
N SER A 232 19.34 23.16 -5.59
CA SER A 232 18.43 23.96 -4.74
C SER A 232 17.49 24.84 -5.56
N ARG A 233 17.95 25.34 -6.72
CA ARG A 233 17.13 26.11 -7.66
C ARG A 233 16.01 25.26 -8.28
N THR A 234 16.22 23.97 -8.49
CA THR A 234 15.19 23.04 -8.95
C THR A 234 14.17 22.78 -7.84
N VAL A 235 14.63 22.62 -6.60
CA VAL A 235 13.74 22.51 -5.44
C VAL A 235 12.88 23.75 -5.28
N GLU A 236 13.47 24.95 -5.38
CA GLU A 236 12.74 26.22 -5.34
C GLU A 236 11.60 26.28 -6.37
N LYS A 237 11.85 25.79 -7.59
CA LYS A 237 10.81 25.72 -8.63
C LYS A 237 9.68 24.77 -8.25
N HIS A 238 10.00 23.60 -7.70
CA HIS A 238 8.98 22.66 -7.22
C HIS A 238 8.17 23.27 -6.05
N VAL A 239 8.83 23.91 -5.08
CA VAL A 239 8.17 24.59 -3.97
C VAL A 239 7.28 25.73 -4.46
N ALA A 240 7.77 26.57 -5.38
CA ALA A 240 6.97 27.66 -5.96
C ALA A 240 5.73 27.13 -6.69
N ARG A 241 5.88 26.02 -7.42
CA ARG A 241 4.75 25.36 -8.05
C ARG A 241 3.77 24.78 -7.03
N LEU A 242 4.25 24.12 -5.99
CA LEU A 242 3.41 23.65 -4.88
C LEU A 242 2.59 24.81 -4.30
N LEU A 243 3.24 25.92 -3.92
CA LEU A 243 2.55 27.10 -3.39
C LEU A 243 1.46 27.61 -4.33
N GLY A 244 1.73 27.65 -5.64
CA GLY A 244 0.76 28.05 -6.66
C GLY A 244 -0.41 27.08 -6.82
N GLU A 245 -0.13 25.77 -6.87
CA GLU A 245 -1.14 24.72 -6.95
C GLU A 245 -2.07 24.74 -5.72
N PHE A 246 -1.50 24.95 -4.53
CA PHE A 246 -2.25 25.02 -3.26
C PHE A 246 -2.84 26.40 -2.96
N GLN A 247 -2.61 27.40 -3.82
CA GLN A 247 -3.06 28.78 -3.65
C GLN A 247 -2.68 29.40 -2.28
N VAL A 248 -1.45 29.14 -1.83
CA VAL A 248 -0.93 29.65 -0.55
C VAL A 248 0.33 30.50 -0.76
N GLU A 249 0.47 31.55 0.03
CA GLU A 249 1.50 32.58 -0.20
C GLU A 249 2.90 32.15 0.23
N ASN A 250 2.99 31.23 1.19
CA ASN A 250 4.26 30.82 1.75
C ASN A 250 4.23 29.39 2.28
N ARG A 251 5.44 28.86 2.46
CA ARG A 251 5.68 27.50 2.91
C ARG A 251 5.02 27.17 4.25
N LEU A 252 4.98 28.13 5.19
CA LEU A 252 4.36 27.92 6.49
C LEU A 252 2.84 27.77 6.36
N ALA A 253 2.21 28.58 5.49
CA ALA A 253 0.79 28.47 5.16
C ALA A 253 0.47 27.13 4.49
N LEU A 254 1.33 26.65 3.57
CA LEU A 254 1.21 25.32 2.98
C LEU A 254 1.22 24.21 4.04
N MET A 255 2.22 24.23 4.94
CA MET A 255 2.31 23.24 6.02
C MET A 255 1.09 23.31 6.96
N ALA A 256 0.66 24.50 7.35
CA ALA A 256 -0.48 24.69 8.24
C ALA A 256 -1.80 24.23 7.61
N MET A 257 -2.01 24.48 6.32
CA MET A 257 -3.19 24.02 5.57
C MET A 257 -3.28 22.50 5.54
N LEU A 258 -2.18 21.81 5.22
CA LEU A 258 -2.19 20.35 5.07
C LEU A 258 -2.23 19.62 6.41
N LEU A 259 -1.60 20.16 7.46
CA LEU A 259 -1.69 19.59 8.80
C LEU A 259 -3.07 19.79 9.45
N ARG A 260 -3.85 20.78 9.02
CA ARG A 260 -5.23 20.99 9.49
C ARG A 260 -6.25 20.10 8.80
N ASN A 261 -6.02 19.77 7.53
CA ASN A 261 -6.90 18.91 6.74
C ASN A 261 -6.56 17.41 6.87
N GLY A 262 -5.46 17.06 7.54
CA GLY A 262 -5.05 15.68 7.83
C GLY A 262 -5.46 15.18 9.22
N ARG A 263 -6.57 15.68 9.78
CA ARG A 263 -7.18 15.25 11.04
C ARG A 263 -8.62 14.81 10.82
#